data_AF-A0A944YVT8-F1
#
_entry.id   AF-A0A944YVT8-F1
#
_cell.length_a   1.000
_cell.length_b   1.000
_cell.length_c   1.000
_cell.angle_alpha   90.00
_cell.angle_beta   90.00
_cell.angle_gamma   90.00
#
_symmetry.space_group_name_H-M   'P 1'
#
loop_
_entity.id
_entity.type
_entity.pdbx_description
1 polymer ?
#
loop_
_entity_poly.entity_id
_entity_poly.type
_entity_poly.pdbx_seq_one_letter_code
_entity_poly.pdbx_strand_id
1 'polypeptide(L)'
;MDDHRAHIVQRLSQRIAMRATADPQHSYTARLLQGPKEAVLRKVGEEALEVVLAAQSTDRAALIGELADLWYHTMVAAQRCSIDPAEVFAELEKRYTEGGN
;
A
#
# COMPACT_ATOMS: atom_id res chain seq x y z
N MET A 1 4.91 -7.45 -23.39
CA MET A 1 3.57 -7.95 -23.02
C MET A 1 3.19 -7.21 -21.76
N ASP A 2 2.85 -5.94 -21.97
CA ASP A 2 3.31 -4.84 -21.13
C ASP A 2 2.44 -4.62 -19.90
N ASP A 3 3.14 -4.65 -18.76
CA ASP A 3 3.14 -3.67 -17.69
C ASP A 3 1.82 -3.06 -17.17
N HIS A 4 0.68 -3.70 -17.41
CA HIS A 4 -0.59 -3.21 -16.88
C HIS A 4 -0.66 -3.30 -15.34
N ARG A 5 0.15 -4.20 -14.75
CA ARG A 5 0.18 -4.45 -13.30
C ARG A 5 1.09 -3.48 -12.55
N ALA A 6 2.31 -3.17 -13.03
CA ALA A 6 3.06 -2.09 -12.38
C ALA A 6 2.33 -0.75 -12.57
N HIS A 7 1.64 -0.58 -13.70
CA HIS A 7 0.79 0.56 -13.94
C HIS A 7 -0.36 0.70 -12.91
N ILE A 8 -0.95 -0.37 -12.36
CA ILE A 8 -2.00 -0.20 -11.32
C ILE A 8 -1.41 0.29 -9.99
N VAL A 9 -0.25 -0.22 -9.57
CA VAL A 9 0.38 0.20 -8.31
C VAL A 9 0.87 1.65 -8.42
N GLN A 10 1.48 2.01 -9.56
CA GLN A 10 1.87 3.39 -9.85
C GLN A 10 0.68 4.35 -9.90
N ARG A 11 -0.43 3.97 -10.57
CA ARG A 11 -1.64 4.80 -10.59
C ARG A 11 -2.28 4.93 -9.22
N LEU A 12 -2.24 3.88 -8.41
CA LEU A 12 -2.75 3.91 -7.05
C LEU A 12 -1.91 4.85 -6.17
N SER A 13 -0.59 4.80 -6.29
CA SER A 13 0.30 5.70 -5.55
C SER A 13 0.12 7.17 -5.96
N GLN A 14 -0.02 7.46 -7.25
CA GLN A 14 -0.37 8.80 -7.75
C GLN A 14 -1.72 9.27 -7.18
N ARG A 15 -2.74 8.40 -7.17
CA ARG A 15 -4.06 8.72 -6.58
C ARG A 15 -3.96 9.01 -5.08
N ILE A 16 -3.10 8.29 -4.35
CA ILE A 16 -2.85 8.52 -2.93
C ILE A 16 -2.20 9.91 -2.74
N ALA A 17 -1.17 10.23 -3.52
CA ALA A 17 -0.50 11.53 -3.48
C ALA A 17 -1.48 12.68 -3.78
N MET A 18 -2.31 12.56 -4.82
CA MET A 18 -3.35 13.54 -5.16
C MET A 18 -4.36 13.76 -4.02
N ARG A 19 -4.63 12.73 -3.21
CA ARG A 19 -5.55 12.82 -2.08
C ARG A 19 -4.93 13.44 -0.82
N ALA A 20 -3.63 13.73 -0.82
CA ALA A 20 -2.97 14.38 0.32
C ALA A 20 -3.58 15.75 0.64
N THR A 21 -4.05 16.48 -0.37
CA THR A 21 -4.66 17.82 -0.23
C THR A 21 -6.19 17.81 -0.29
N ALA A 22 -6.81 16.63 -0.43
CA ALA A 22 -8.27 16.52 -0.46
C ALA A 22 -8.88 16.76 0.93
N ASP A 23 -10.17 17.07 0.97
CA ASP A 23 -10.90 17.25 2.23
C ASP A 23 -10.96 15.93 3.03
N PRO A 24 -10.41 15.88 4.26
CA PRO A 24 -10.44 14.69 5.10
C PRO A 24 -11.86 14.29 5.51
N GLN A 25 -12.84 15.19 5.53
CA GLN A 25 -14.23 14.81 5.84
C GLN A 25 -14.79 13.85 4.78
N HIS A 26 -14.38 14.02 3.53
CA HIS A 26 -14.93 13.29 2.38
C HIS A 26 -13.97 12.22 1.80
N SER A 27 -12.69 12.22 2.19
CA SER A 27 -11.69 11.29 1.68
C SER A 27 -11.01 10.48 2.78
N TYR A 28 -11.19 9.15 2.75
CA TYR A 28 -10.50 8.23 3.67
C TYR A 28 -8.98 8.37 3.62
N THR A 29 -8.40 8.40 2.41
CA THR A 29 -6.96 8.58 2.22
C THR A 29 -6.49 9.91 2.80
N ALA A 30 -7.27 10.99 2.64
CA ALA A 30 -6.92 12.29 3.21
C ALA A 30 -6.96 12.27 4.73
N ARG A 31 -7.94 11.59 5.37
CA ARG A 31 -7.96 11.42 6.83
C ARG A 31 -6.71 10.73 7.35
N LEU A 32 -6.27 9.68 6.66
CA LEU A 32 -5.06 8.96 7.02
C LEU A 32 -3.80 9.83 6.85
N LEU A 33 -3.71 10.56 5.74
CA LEU A 33 -2.55 11.40 5.43
C LEU A 33 -2.48 12.67 6.28
N GLN A 34 -3.60 13.25 6.69
CA GLN A 34 -3.64 14.49 7.46
C GLN A 34 -3.82 14.27 8.96
N GLY A 35 -4.33 13.09 9.36
CA GLY A 35 -4.51 12.71 10.75
C GLY A 35 -3.23 12.31 11.48
N PRO A 36 -3.37 11.79 12.72
CA PRO A 36 -2.24 11.31 13.51
C PRO A 36 -1.45 10.23 12.77
N LYS A 37 -0.12 10.28 12.86
CA LYS A 37 0.76 9.32 12.18
C LYS A 37 0.46 7.87 12.61
N GLU A 38 0.08 7.70 13.86
CA GLU A 38 -0.28 6.43 14.49
C GLU A 38 -1.47 5.76 13.79
N ALA A 39 -2.38 6.54 13.17
CA ALA A 39 -3.53 5.99 12.48
C ALA A 39 -3.13 5.15 11.27
N VAL A 40 -2.13 5.60 10.50
CA VAL A 40 -1.61 4.87 9.33
C VAL A 40 -0.81 3.64 9.78
N LEU A 41 0.05 3.81 10.78
CA LEU A 41 0.87 2.70 11.30
C LEU A 41 0.02 1.58 11.90
N ARG A 42 -1.06 1.94 12.61
CA ARG A 42 -2.04 0.99 13.13
C ARG A 42 -2.69 0.18 12.00
N LYS A 43 -3.11 0.85 10.91
CA LYS A 43 -3.67 0.13 9.76
C LYS A 43 -2.67 -0.84 9.16
N VAL A 44 -1.41 -0.43 8.93
CA VAL A 44 -0.39 -1.37 8.41
C VAL A 44 -0.24 -2.60 9.31
N GLY A 45 -0.24 -2.42 10.63
CA GLY A 45 -0.16 -3.54 11.57
C GLY A 45 -1.41 -4.43 11.59
N GLU A 46 -2.60 -3.84 11.49
CA GLU A 46 -3.89 -4.54 11.42
C GLU A 46 -3.96 -5.43 10.16
N GLU A 47 -3.73 -4.85 8.98
CA GLU A 47 -3.78 -5.58 7.71
C GLU A 47 -2.71 -6.68 7.64
N ALA A 48 -1.54 -6.44 8.22
CA ALA A 48 -0.49 -7.47 8.28
C ALA A 48 -0.94 -8.68 9.12
N LEU A 49 -1.64 -8.44 10.23
CA LEU A 49 -2.21 -9.52 11.03
C LEU A 49 -3.36 -10.21 10.28
N GLU A 50 -4.23 -9.45 9.61
CA GLU A 50 -5.33 -9.99 8.80
C GLU A 50 -4.83 -10.87 7.66
N VAL A 51 -3.76 -10.48 6.96
CA VAL A 51 -3.08 -11.35 5.98
C VAL A 51 -2.62 -12.67 6.59
N VAL A 52 -1.99 -12.63 7.78
CA VAL A 52 -1.51 -13.84 8.48
C VAL A 52 -2.68 -14.75 8.87
N LEU A 53 -3.80 -14.19 9.31
CA LEU A 53 -5.00 -14.94 9.67
C LEU A 53 -5.69 -15.52 8.43
N ALA A 54 -5.87 -14.71 7.38
CA ALA A 54 -6.48 -15.13 6.13
C ALA A 54 -5.68 -16.23 5.43
N ALA A 55 -4.34 -16.17 5.48
CA ALA A 55 -3.47 -17.19 4.90
C ALA A 55 -3.54 -18.55 5.62
N GLN A 56 -3.97 -18.59 6.88
CA GLN A 56 -4.23 -19.84 7.61
C GLN A 56 -5.59 -20.47 7.26
N SER A 57 -6.48 -19.69 6.66
CA SER A 57 -7.80 -20.15 6.20
C SER A 57 -7.72 -20.74 4.78
N THR A 58 -8.77 -21.43 4.35
CA THR A 58 -8.94 -21.85 2.94
C THR A 58 -9.63 -20.78 2.07
N ASP A 59 -9.93 -19.61 2.62
CA ASP A 59 -10.58 -18.52 1.90
C ASP A 59 -9.57 -17.69 1.10
N ARG A 60 -9.40 -18.06 -0.17
CA ARG A 60 -8.53 -17.36 -1.11
C ARG A 60 -9.00 -15.93 -1.40
N ALA A 61 -10.31 -15.66 -1.36
CA ALA A 61 -10.82 -14.33 -1.67
C ALA A 61 -10.50 -13.36 -0.54
N ALA A 62 -10.66 -13.80 0.71
CA ALA A 62 -10.23 -13.05 1.88
C ALA A 62 -8.74 -12.69 1.80
N LEU A 63 -7.86 -13.69 1.57
CA LEU A 63 -6.42 -13.43 1.49
C LEU A 63 -6.05 -12.41 0.40
N ILE A 64 -6.70 -12.44 -0.76
CA ILE A 64 -6.45 -11.45 -1.82
C ILE A 64 -6.86 -10.03 -1.37
N GLY A 65 -7.97 -9.91 -0.64
CA GLY A 65 -8.44 -8.66 -0.06
C GLY A 65 -7.42 -8.07 0.91
N GLU A 66 -7.02 -8.85 1.92
CA GLU A 66 -6.08 -8.39 2.95
C GLU A 66 -4.71 -8.05 2.37
N LEU A 67 -4.24 -8.79 1.36
CA LEU A 67 -2.99 -8.45 0.66
C LEU A 67 -3.09 -7.11 -0.06
N ALA A 68 -4.24 -6.82 -0.70
CA ALA A 68 -4.46 -5.56 -1.38
C ALA A 68 -4.53 -4.39 -0.39
N ASP A 69 -5.22 -4.57 0.74
CA ASP A 69 -5.33 -3.54 1.77
C ASP A 69 -3.98 -3.28 2.47
N LEU A 70 -3.20 -4.33 2.76
CA LEU A 70 -1.84 -4.18 3.26
C LEU A 70 -0.95 -3.37 2.29
N TRP A 71 -1.01 -3.66 0.99
CA TRP A 71 -0.25 -2.91 -0.02
C TRP A 71 -0.70 -1.46 -0.08
N TYR A 72 -2.01 -1.21 -0.10
CA TYR A 72 -2.58 0.14 -0.09
C TYR A 72 -2.12 0.94 1.14
N HIS A 73 -2.24 0.36 2.33
CA HIS A 73 -1.86 1.01 3.58
C HIS A 73 -0.35 1.27 3.69
N THR A 74 0.47 0.39 3.13
CA THR A 74 1.93 0.60 3.01
C THR A 74 2.25 1.77 2.08
N MET A 75 1.55 1.92 0.96
CA MET A 75 1.72 3.08 0.06
C MET A 75 1.28 4.39 0.72
N VAL A 76 0.20 4.38 1.50
CA VAL A 76 -0.21 5.56 2.30
C VAL A 76 0.85 5.90 3.35
N ALA A 77 1.45 4.90 4.00
CA ALA A 77 2.56 5.11 4.94
C ALA A 77 3.80 5.70 4.26
N ALA A 78 4.17 5.20 3.08
CA ALA A 78 5.28 5.73 2.29
C ALA A 78 5.06 7.21 1.95
N GLN A 79 3.87 7.56 1.44
CA GLN A 79 3.51 8.95 1.15
C GLN A 79 3.56 9.84 2.40
N ARG A 80 3.10 9.33 3.55
CA ARG A 80 3.14 10.07 4.83
C ARG A 80 4.57 10.31 5.32
N CYS A 81 5.50 9.42 4.98
CA CYS A 81 6.93 9.53 5.26
C CYS A 81 7.71 10.29 4.16
N SER A 82 7.02 10.89 3.18
CA SER A 82 7.62 11.56 2.03
C SER A 82 8.55 10.68 1.20
N ILE A 83 8.26 9.38 1.12
CA ILE A 83 8.98 8.42 0.28
C ILE A 83 8.27 8.37 -1.08
N ASP A 84 9.03 8.57 -2.16
CA ASP A 84 8.51 8.43 -3.51
C ASP A 84 8.28 6.93 -3.80
N PRO A 85 7.09 6.53 -4.28
CA PRO A 85 6.85 5.16 -4.76
C PRO A 85 7.92 4.62 -5.71
N ALA A 86 8.55 5.47 -6.52
CA ALA A 86 9.66 5.09 -7.40
C ALA A 86 10.87 4.55 -6.63
N GLU A 87 11.15 5.06 -5.42
CA GLU A 87 12.23 4.55 -4.56
C GLU A 87 11.94 3.12 -4.09
N VAL A 88 10.68 2.85 -3.72
CA VAL A 88 10.25 1.50 -3.32
C VAL A 88 10.29 0.54 -4.50
N PHE A 89 9.87 0.97 -5.70
CA PHE A 89 9.94 0.14 -6.90
C PHE A 89 11.37 -0.18 -7.30
N ALA A 90 12.29 0.80 -7.22
CA ALA A 90 13.70 0.56 -7.48
C ALA A 90 14.28 -0.49 -6.52
N GLU A 91 13.89 -0.46 -5.24
CA GLU A 91 14.29 -1.47 -4.26
C GLU A 91 13.69 -2.85 -4.56
N LEU A 92 12.43 -2.93 -5.01
CA LEU A 92 11.82 -4.19 -5.44
C LEU A 92 12.49 -4.75 -6.71
N GLU A 93 12.86 -3.88 -7.65
CA GLU A 93 13.57 -4.27 -8.88
C GLU A 93 14.97 -4.82 -8.58
N LYS A 94 15.69 -4.22 -7.61
CA LYS A 94 16.93 -4.81 -7.09
C LYS A 94 16.69 -6.20 -6.53
N ARG A 95 15.65 -6.42 -5.74
CA ARG A 95 15.33 -7.78 -5.21
C ARG A 95 14.96 -8.77 -6.29
N TYR A 96 14.29 -8.32 -7.35
CA TYR A 96 14.00 -9.17 -8.50
C TYR A 96 15.27 -9.59 -9.25
N THR A 97 16.24 -8.68 -9.38
CA THR A 97 17.49 -8.92 -10.12
C THR A 97 18.57 -9.62 -9.27
N GLU A 98 18.71 -9.26 -8.01
CA GLU A 98 19.66 -9.85 -7.04
C GLU A 98 19.13 -11.16 -6.42
N GLY A 99 17.80 -11.31 -6.32
CA GLY A 99 17.13 -12.50 -5.79
C GLY A 99 16.82 -13.58 -6.82
N GLY A 100 17.23 -13.39 -8.08
CA GLY A 100 17.17 -14.40 -9.13
C GLY A 100 18.24 -15.48 -8.95
N ASN A 101 18.07 -16.35 -7.96
CA ASN A 101 18.64 -17.71 -7.91
C ASN A 101 17.52 -18.72 -8.16
#